data_AF-A0A6C0LDB9-F1
#
_entry.id   AF-A0A6C0LDB9-F1
#
_cell.length_a   1.000
_cell.length_b   1.000
_cell.length_c   1.000
_cell.angle_alpha   90.00
_cell.angle_beta   90.00
_cell.angle_gamma   90.00
#
_symmetry.space_group_name_H-M   'P 1'
#
loop_
_entity.id
_entity.type
_entity.pdbx_description
1 polymer ?
#
loop_
_entity_poly.entity_id
_entity_poly.type
_entity_poly.pdbx_seq_one_letter_code
_entity_poly.pdbx_strand_id
1 'polypeptide(L)'
;MEDYLLSIILTIIVFIVVYIILKYFSYSSLSGGGSNLVSSIQDGKTESTYSGNIQVSQNQKKGLVFSYTTWILIDDFNYKYGEPKIIFTKGTPDLKISCPALVIDPNTNSLLIYIDTYGTKEIIPISNIPAKKWLHVGIVVDQYSTNIYINGTLHTHHTLNQLPKQNSANVLITPKGGFNGKVGSIDYYPTLLDQNDIYNLSLNTPKLDRSSIGIVPPYFAQTWWLQKS
;
A
#
# COMPACT_ATOMS: atom_id res chain seq x y z
N MET A 1 44.89 14.27 34.51
CA MET A 1 44.13 15.03 33.49
C MET A 1 43.76 14.13 32.31
N GLU A 2 44.67 13.26 31.88
CA GLU A 2 44.43 12.26 30.82
C GLU A 2 43.29 11.27 31.17
N ASP A 3 43.22 10.77 32.41
CA ASP A 3 42.15 9.84 32.82
C ASP A 3 40.75 10.44 32.76
N TYR A 4 40.63 11.75 33.06
CA TYR A 4 39.36 12.48 32.97
C TYR A 4 38.94 12.70 31.51
N LEU A 5 39.89 12.98 30.61
CA LEU A 5 39.61 13.11 29.18
C LEU A 5 39.18 11.78 28.57
N LEU A 6 39.83 10.67 28.95
CA LEU A 6 39.46 9.33 28.50
C LEU A 6 38.03 8.95 28.95
N SER A 7 37.67 9.27 30.21
CA SER A 7 36.32 9.03 30.75
C SER A 7 35.24 9.84 30.02
N ILE A 8 35.51 11.11 29.69
CA ILE A 8 34.58 11.97 28.94
C ILE A 8 34.37 11.44 27.52
N ILE A 9 35.44 11.07 26.82
CA ILE A 9 35.36 10.52 25.46
C ILE A 9 34.57 9.21 25.45
N LEU A 10 34.82 8.32 26.42
CA LEU A 10 34.11 7.05 26.53
C LEU A 10 32.61 7.25 26.80
N THR A 11 32.27 8.24 27.63
CA THR A 11 30.87 8.60 27.90
C THR A 11 30.17 9.12 26.64
N ILE A 12 30.83 9.99 25.85
CA ILE A 12 30.28 10.50 24.59
C ILE A 12 30.05 9.36 23.58
N ILE A 13 30.99 8.42 23.48
CA ILE A 13 30.85 7.25 22.60
C ILE A 13 29.64 6.40 23.01
N VAL A 14 29.43 6.17 24.31
CA VAL A 14 28.27 5.42 24.81
C VAL A 14 26.96 6.13 24.42
N PHE A 15 26.87 7.45 24.57
CA PHE A 15 25.68 8.20 24.15
C PHE A 15 25.43 8.13 22.64
N ILE A 16 26.49 8.17 21.81
CA ILE A 16 26.37 8.02 20.36
C ILE A 16 25.87 6.62 20.00
N VAL A 17 26.41 5.58 20.63
CA VAL A 17 25.98 4.18 20.40
C VAL A 17 24.52 4.00 20.82
N VAL A 18 24.12 4.51 21.99
CA VAL A 18 22.72 4.48 22.44
C VAL A 18 21.81 5.22 21.47
N TYR A 19 22.22 6.39 20.97
CA TYR A 19 21.45 7.13 19.96
C TYR A 19 21.29 6.34 18.65
N ILE A 20 22.35 5.68 18.17
CA ILE A 20 22.30 4.82 16.97
C ILE A 20 21.35 3.64 17.20
N ILE A 21 21.42 3.01 18.38
CA ILE A 21 20.54 1.90 18.76
C ILE A 21 19.08 2.35 18.80
N LEU A 22 18.77 3.47 19.47
CA LEU A 22 17.42 4.02 19.53
C LEU A 22 16.89 4.39 18.14
N LYS A 23 17.74 4.96 17.28
CA LYS A 23 17.38 5.27 15.89
C LYS A 23 17.11 4.00 15.08
N TYR A 24 17.94 2.97 15.24
CA TYR A 24 17.75 1.67 14.60
C TYR A 24 16.43 1.01 15.03
N PHE A 25 16.12 1.00 16.33
CA PHE A 25 14.86 0.46 16.87
C PHE A 25 13.62 1.28 16.50
N SER A 26 13.77 2.60 16.37
CA SER A 26 12.67 3.48 15.93
C SER A 26 12.33 3.25 14.46
N TYR A 27 13.32 2.97 13.60
CA TYR A 27 13.06 2.59 12.21
C TYR A 27 12.59 1.14 12.06
N SER A 28 13.03 0.22 12.92
CA SER A 28 12.59 -1.18 12.89
C SER A 28 11.17 -1.39 13.40
N SER A 29 10.53 -0.38 14.00
CA SER A 29 9.13 -0.49 14.45
C SER A 29 8.10 -0.40 13.31
N LEU A 30 8.54 -0.12 12.07
CA LEU A 30 7.69 -0.19 10.88
C LEU A 30 7.45 -1.63 10.37
N SER A 31 8.12 -2.64 10.93
CA SER A 31 7.94 -4.04 10.53
C SER A 31 6.93 -4.77 11.41
N GLY A 32 5.70 -4.28 11.45
CA GLY A 32 4.55 -5.07 11.89
C GLY A 32 4.21 -6.15 10.88
N GLY A 33 5.03 -7.21 10.77
CA GLY A 33 4.72 -8.48 10.08
C GLY A 33 4.10 -8.39 8.67
N GLY A 34 4.33 -7.29 7.95
CA GLY A 34 3.66 -7.01 6.68
C GLY A 34 4.16 -7.92 5.58
N SER A 35 3.25 -8.41 4.74
CA SER A 35 3.58 -9.19 3.55
C SER A 35 3.56 -8.27 2.33
N ASN A 36 4.69 -8.18 1.63
CA ASN A 36 4.72 -7.55 0.32
C ASN A 36 4.07 -8.50 -0.70
N LEU A 37 2.93 -8.07 -1.25
CA LEU A 37 2.14 -8.84 -2.20
C LEU A 37 2.64 -8.61 -3.63
N VAL A 38 3.04 -7.37 -3.93
CA VAL A 38 3.68 -6.97 -5.18
C VAL A 38 4.77 -5.95 -4.86
N SER A 39 6.03 -6.26 -5.14
CA SER A 39 7.17 -5.38 -4.83
C SER A 39 7.50 -4.40 -5.95
N SER A 40 7.30 -4.83 -7.20
CA SER A 40 7.69 -4.08 -8.37
C SER A 40 6.50 -3.41 -9.06
N ILE A 41 6.80 -2.45 -9.93
CA ILE A 41 5.80 -1.84 -10.79
C ILE A 41 5.40 -2.84 -11.87
N GLN A 42 4.09 -3.08 -11.99
CA GLN A 42 3.48 -3.88 -13.05
C GLN A 42 2.49 -3.06 -13.87
N ASP A 43 2.27 -3.49 -15.11
CA ASP A 43 1.26 -2.90 -15.99
C ASP A 43 -0.15 -3.22 -15.47
N GLY A 44 -1.00 -2.19 -15.44
CA GLY A 44 -2.38 -2.29 -14.97
C GLY A 44 -3.27 -3.24 -15.77
N LYS A 45 -2.84 -3.65 -16.97
CA LYS A 45 -3.55 -4.61 -17.84
C LYS A 45 -3.09 -6.05 -17.67
N THR A 46 -1.95 -6.26 -17.03
CA THR A 46 -1.41 -7.59 -16.79
C THR A 46 -1.99 -8.14 -15.50
N GLU A 47 -2.73 -9.24 -15.58
CA GLU A 47 -3.30 -9.90 -14.42
C GLU A 47 -2.22 -10.65 -13.64
N SER A 48 -2.22 -10.50 -12.31
CA SER A 48 -1.37 -11.28 -11.41
C SER A 48 -2.16 -11.72 -10.18
N THR A 49 -1.73 -12.83 -9.58
CA THR A 49 -2.39 -13.38 -8.39
C THR A 49 -1.34 -13.69 -7.34
N TYR A 50 -1.57 -13.19 -6.14
CA TYR A 50 -0.82 -13.57 -4.95
C TYR A 50 -1.60 -14.64 -4.19
N SER A 51 -1.08 -15.87 -4.23
CA SER A 51 -1.62 -17.05 -3.53
C SER A 51 -0.88 -17.37 -2.23
N GLY A 52 -0.02 -16.46 -1.76
CA GLY A 52 0.72 -16.65 -0.51
C GLY A 52 -0.18 -16.60 0.72
N ASN A 53 0.27 -17.22 1.81
CA ASN A 53 -0.44 -17.17 3.08
C ASN A 53 -0.35 -15.75 3.67
N ILE A 54 -1.48 -15.07 3.70
CA ILE A 54 -1.60 -13.75 4.32
C ILE A 54 -1.84 -13.96 5.81
N GLN A 55 -0.93 -13.42 6.62
CA GLN A 55 -1.01 -13.48 8.07
C GLN A 55 -2.39 -12.99 8.55
N VAL A 56 -3.01 -13.78 9.42
CA VAL A 56 -4.25 -13.37 10.09
C VAL A 56 -3.97 -12.10 10.89
N SER A 57 -4.98 -11.24 11.00
CA SER A 57 -4.93 -10.02 11.80
C SER A 57 -4.26 -10.27 13.15
N GLN A 58 -3.22 -9.50 13.45
CA GLN A 58 -2.57 -9.56 14.74
C GLN A 58 -3.45 -8.78 15.71
N ASN A 59 -4.35 -9.55 16.34
CA ASN A 59 -5.37 -9.14 17.28
C ASN A 59 -4.82 -8.13 18.30
N GLN A 60 -4.95 -6.84 18.00
CA GLN A 60 -4.88 -5.82 19.03
C GLN A 60 -6.05 -6.07 19.99
N LYS A 61 -5.95 -5.57 21.22
CA LYS A 61 -6.98 -5.68 22.28
C LYS A 61 -8.41 -5.25 21.86
N LYS A 62 -8.61 -4.77 20.63
CA LYS A 62 -9.80 -4.15 20.04
C LYS A 62 -10.39 -4.88 18.81
N GLY A 63 -9.87 -6.04 18.40
CA GLY A 63 -10.55 -6.91 17.41
C GLY A 63 -9.90 -6.98 16.02
N LEU A 64 -10.72 -7.19 14.98
CA LEU A 64 -10.29 -7.50 13.62
C LEU A 64 -9.74 -6.25 12.94
N VAL A 65 -8.44 -6.26 12.63
CA VAL A 65 -7.72 -5.11 12.06
C VAL A 65 -6.77 -5.51 10.94
N PHE A 66 -6.69 -4.70 9.89
CA PHE A 66 -5.71 -4.90 8.82
C PHE A 66 -5.55 -3.63 7.98
N SER A 67 -4.40 -3.50 7.32
CA SER A 67 -4.12 -2.37 6.43
C SER A 67 -3.56 -2.84 5.10
N TYR A 68 -3.90 -2.13 4.03
CA TYR A 68 -3.34 -2.29 2.70
C TYR A 68 -2.78 -0.96 2.22
N THR A 69 -1.60 -0.97 1.60
CA THR A 69 -1.06 0.19 0.89
C THR A 69 -0.73 -0.18 -0.54
N THR A 70 -0.89 0.76 -1.45
CA THR A 70 -0.51 0.58 -2.85
C THR A 70 -0.17 1.91 -3.50
N TRP A 71 0.68 1.84 -4.51
CA TRP A 71 0.89 2.92 -5.45
C TRP A 71 0.23 2.62 -6.78
N ILE A 72 -0.49 3.60 -7.31
CA ILE A 72 -1.19 3.50 -8.57
C ILE A 72 -0.86 4.71 -9.45
N LEU A 73 -0.83 4.50 -10.75
CA LEU A 73 -0.74 5.54 -11.76
C LEU A 73 -1.79 5.22 -12.82
N ILE A 74 -2.80 6.06 -12.97
CA ILE A 74 -3.89 5.86 -13.93
C ILE A 74 -3.60 6.73 -15.14
N ASP A 75 -3.38 6.15 -16.31
CA ASP A 75 -3.10 6.90 -17.54
C ASP A 75 -4.37 7.41 -18.20
N ASP A 76 -5.44 6.59 -18.18
CA ASP A 76 -6.72 6.91 -18.79
C ASP A 76 -7.89 6.19 -18.09
N PHE A 77 -8.90 6.95 -17.68
CA PHE A 77 -10.14 6.44 -17.09
C PHE A 77 -11.11 5.86 -18.13
N ASN A 78 -10.97 6.24 -19.40
CA ASN A 78 -11.87 5.81 -20.48
C ASN A 78 -11.59 4.38 -20.97
N TYR A 79 -10.49 3.77 -20.54
CA TYR A 79 -10.27 2.35 -20.79
C TYR A 79 -11.40 1.52 -20.18
N LYS A 80 -11.99 0.62 -20.97
CA LYS A 80 -13.16 -0.18 -20.56
C LYS A 80 -14.26 0.69 -19.93
N TYR A 81 -14.63 1.76 -20.64
CA TYR A 81 -15.68 2.66 -20.20
C TYR A 81 -16.99 1.90 -19.92
N GLY A 82 -17.66 2.21 -18.80
CA GLY A 82 -18.86 1.51 -18.37
C GLY A 82 -18.62 0.21 -17.60
N GLU A 83 -17.37 -0.25 -17.50
CA GLU A 83 -17.00 -1.42 -16.67
C GLU A 83 -16.15 -1.02 -15.45
N PRO A 84 -16.40 -1.63 -14.27
CA PRO A 84 -15.56 -1.43 -13.10
C PRO A 84 -14.18 -2.07 -13.33
N LYS A 85 -13.13 -1.30 -13.06
CA LYS A 85 -11.75 -1.76 -13.28
C LYS A 85 -11.08 -2.04 -11.95
N ILE A 86 -10.82 -3.31 -11.68
CA ILE A 86 -10.25 -3.73 -10.39
C ILE A 86 -8.75 -3.48 -10.41
N ILE A 87 -8.24 -2.73 -9.44
CA ILE A 87 -6.79 -2.55 -9.22
C ILE A 87 -6.27 -3.73 -8.41
N PHE A 88 -6.89 -4.02 -7.27
CA PHE A 88 -6.67 -5.27 -6.54
C PHE A 88 -7.89 -5.63 -5.71
N THR A 89 -8.03 -6.92 -5.40
CA THR A 89 -9.08 -7.43 -4.50
C THR A 89 -8.57 -8.63 -3.72
N LYS A 90 -8.81 -8.63 -2.41
CA LYS A 90 -8.74 -9.84 -1.59
C LYS A 90 -10.11 -10.52 -1.69
N GLY A 91 -10.27 -11.44 -2.64
CA GLY A 91 -11.61 -11.93 -2.97
C GLY A 91 -11.74 -12.57 -4.35
N THR A 92 -12.93 -12.45 -4.94
CA THR A 92 -13.25 -12.99 -6.27
C THR A 92 -13.18 -11.90 -7.35
N PRO A 93 -12.89 -12.26 -8.62
CA PRO A 93 -12.76 -11.29 -9.71
C PRO A 93 -14.11 -10.67 -10.12
N ASP A 94 -15.22 -11.18 -9.57
CA ASP A 94 -16.58 -10.67 -9.78
C ASP A 94 -16.98 -9.62 -8.74
N LEU A 95 -16.06 -9.31 -7.82
CA LEU A 95 -16.32 -8.49 -6.63
C LEU A 95 -17.46 -9.02 -5.77
N LYS A 96 -17.90 -10.28 -5.92
CA LYS A 96 -18.94 -10.86 -5.05
C LYS A 96 -18.44 -11.00 -3.62
N ILE A 97 -17.19 -11.43 -3.48
CA ILE A 97 -16.45 -11.48 -2.23
C ILE A 97 -15.29 -10.49 -2.38
N SER A 98 -15.20 -9.51 -1.50
CA SER A 98 -14.22 -8.42 -1.53
C SER A 98 -14.05 -7.84 -0.14
N CYS A 99 -12.91 -8.11 0.52
CA CYS A 99 -12.59 -7.49 1.81
C CYS A 99 -11.06 -7.38 1.96
N PRO A 100 -10.44 -6.28 1.48
CA PRO A 100 -11.02 -5.18 0.69
C PRO A 100 -10.85 -5.39 -0.83
N ALA A 101 -11.49 -4.53 -1.62
CA ALA A 101 -11.14 -4.31 -3.03
C ALA A 101 -11.00 -2.82 -3.35
N LEU A 102 -10.00 -2.48 -4.17
CA LEU A 102 -9.79 -1.16 -4.73
C LEU A 102 -10.10 -1.20 -6.23
N VAL A 103 -11.04 -0.37 -6.66
CA VAL A 103 -11.62 -0.39 -8.00
C VAL A 103 -11.69 1.03 -8.54
N ILE A 104 -11.50 1.23 -9.83
CA ILE A 104 -11.77 2.50 -10.51
C ILE A 104 -13.22 2.48 -10.96
N ASP A 105 -13.93 3.57 -10.68
CA ASP A 105 -15.32 3.75 -11.06
C ASP A 105 -15.50 3.59 -12.59
N PRO A 106 -16.61 2.99 -13.05
CA PRO A 106 -16.81 2.74 -14.48
C PRO A 106 -16.91 4.01 -15.33
N ASN A 107 -17.42 5.10 -14.76
CA ASN A 107 -17.88 6.28 -15.50
C ASN A 107 -17.22 7.59 -15.03
N THR A 108 -16.65 7.62 -13.83
CA THR A 108 -16.10 8.82 -13.21
C THR A 108 -14.62 8.65 -12.85
N ASN A 109 -13.94 9.77 -12.62
CA ASN A 109 -12.55 9.81 -12.17
C ASN A 109 -12.46 9.57 -10.65
N SER A 110 -13.09 8.49 -10.19
CA SER A 110 -13.20 8.13 -8.78
C SER A 110 -12.65 6.73 -8.53
N LEU A 111 -12.11 6.51 -7.33
CA LEU A 111 -11.83 5.19 -6.82
C LEU A 111 -12.99 4.74 -5.93
N LEU A 112 -13.28 3.45 -5.94
CA LEU A 112 -14.28 2.79 -5.12
C LEU A 112 -13.57 1.75 -4.27
N ILE A 113 -13.77 1.84 -2.96
CA ILE A 113 -13.30 0.82 -2.02
C ILE A 113 -14.49 -0.02 -1.60
N TYR A 114 -14.41 -1.32 -1.87
CA TYR A 114 -15.42 -2.28 -1.48
C TYR A 114 -14.97 -3.04 -0.24
N ILE A 115 -15.84 -3.06 0.76
CA ILE A 115 -15.63 -3.81 2.01
C ILE A 115 -16.87 -4.62 2.28
N ASP A 116 -16.73 -5.94 2.20
CA ASP A 116 -17.74 -6.86 2.72
C ASP A 116 -17.76 -6.79 4.23
N THR A 117 -18.96 -6.62 4.78
CA THR A 117 -19.24 -6.78 6.21
C THR A 117 -20.13 -8.02 6.43
N TYR A 118 -20.37 -8.39 7.68
CA TYR A 118 -21.36 -9.42 8.00
C TYR A 118 -22.80 -9.01 7.69
N GLY A 119 -23.08 -7.71 7.49
CA GLY A 119 -24.37 -7.20 7.06
C GLY A 119 -24.45 -7.04 5.54
N THR A 120 -23.99 -5.88 5.05
CA THR A 120 -24.02 -5.53 3.63
C THR A 120 -22.64 -5.13 3.11
N LYS A 121 -22.50 -5.08 1.79
CA LYS A 121 -21.27 -4.58 1.16
C LYS A 121 -21.26 -3.07 1.20
N GLU A 122 -20.23 -2.51 1.79
CA GLU A 122 -20.04 -1.07 1.86
C GLU A 122 -19.13 -0.61 0.72
N ILE A 123 -19.54 0.47 0.03
CA ILE A 123 -18.83 1.05 -1.11
C ILE A 123 -18.47 2.49 -0.73
N ILE A 124 -17.17 2.76 -0.65
CA ILE A 124 -16.68 4.07 -0.24
C ILE A 124 -16.04 4.75 -1.46
N PRO A 125 -16.66 5.81 -2.03
CA PRO A 125 -16.12 6.52 -3.17
C PRO A 125 -15.09 7.57 -2.76
N ILE A 126 -14.05 7.71 -3.57
CA ILE A 126 -12.99 8.72 -3.48
C ILE A 126 -12.93 9.43 -4.82
N SER A 127 -13.47 10.64 -4.88
CA SER A 127 -13.57 11.40 -6.12
C SER A 127 -12.31 12.23 -6.41
N ASN A 128 -12.26 12.80 -7.61
CA ASN A 128 -11.23 13.75 -8.05
C ASN A 128 -9.81 13.16 -8.11
N ILE A 129 -9.70 11.91 -8.56
CA ILE A 129 -8.40 11.26 -8.72
C ILE A 129 -7.71 11.78 -9.99
N PRO A 130 -6.47 12.30 -9.89
CA PRO A 130 -5.77 12.84 -11.04
C PRO A 130 -5.27 11.72 -11.97
N ALA A 131 -5.42 11.92 -13.27
CA ALA A 131 -4.77 11.08 -14.29
C ALA A 131 -3.28 11.44 -14.42
N LYS A 132 -2.47 10.47 -14.88
CA LYS A 132 -1.04 10.58 -15.22
C LYS A 132 -0.15 11.03 -14.06
N LYS A 133 -0.58 10.78 -12.83
CA LYS A 133 0.19 11.04 -11.61
C LYS A 133 0.24 9.79 -10.76
N TRP A 134 1.38 9.58 -10.11
CA TRP A 134 1.51 8.57 -9.07
C TRP A 134 0.70 8.99 -7.85
N LEU A 135 -0.08 8.05 -7.35
CA LEU A 135 -0.93 8.22 -6.18
C LEU A 135 -0.63 7.07 -5.21
N HIS A 136 -0.35 7.42 -3.95
CA HIS A 136 -0.29 6.44 -2.88
C HIS A 136 -1.67 6.33 -2.22
N VAL A 137 -2.17 5.11 -2.10
CA VAL A 137 -3.46 4.80 -1.46
C VAL A 137 -3.21 3.89 -0.27
N GLY A 138 -3.66 4.31 0.91
CA GLY A 138 -3.67 3.51 2.13
C GLY A 138 -5.10 3.21 2.55
N ILE A 139 -5.42 1.94 2.78
CA ILE A 139 -6.72 1.47 3.26
C ILE A 139 -6.47 0.82 4.61
N VAL A 140 -6.90 1.47 5.68
CA VAL A 140 -6.78 0.96 7.04
C VAL A 140 -8.16 0.57 7.53
N VAL A 141 -8.36 -0.72 7.79
CA VAL A 141 -9.62 -1.27 8.25
C VAL A 141 -9.48 -1.64 9.72
N ASP A 142 -10.31 -1.00 10.54
CA ASP A 142 -10.53 -1.31 11.94
C ASP A 142 -11.87 -2.05 12.10
N GLN A 143 -12.17 -2.48 13.33
CA GLN A 143 -13.36 -3.26 13.66
C GLN A 143 -14.67 -2.54 13.29
N TYR A 144 -14.73 -1.22 13.48
CA TYR A 144 -15.94 -0.40 13.27
C TYR A 144 -15.75 0.74 12.27
N SER A 145 -14.57 0.89 11.69
CA SER A 145 -14.31 1.99 10.76
C SER A 145 -13.26 1.64 9.74
N THR A 146 -13.29 2.34 8.62
CA THR A 146 -12.26 2.30 7.58
C THR A 146 -11.73 3.69 7.35
N ASN A 147 -10.42 3.84 7.47
CA ASN A 147 -9.70 5.07 7.16
C ASN A 147 -8.99 4.92 5.82
N ILE A 148 -9.22 5.89 4.95
CA ILE A 148 -8.67 5.92 3.60
C ILE A 148 -7.71 7.10 3.52
N TYR A 149 -6.47 6.81 3.13
CA TYR A 149 -5.40 7.76 3.01
C TYR A 149 -5.00 7.91 1.55
N ILE A 150 -4.80 9.15 1.13
CA ILE A 150 -4.32 9.51 -0.20
C ILE A 150 -3.05 10.34 -0.01
N ASN A 151 -1.95 9.89 -0.63
CA ASN A 151 -0.61 10.51 -0.52
C ASN A 151 -0.17 10.78 0.94
N GLY A 152 -0.45 9.83 1.84
CA GLY A 152 -0.05 9.94 3.25
C GLY A 152 -0.99 10.77 4.13
N THR A 153 -2.02 11.39 3.55
CA THR A 153 -3.00 12.21 4.28
C THR A 153 -4.35 11.50 4.38
N LEU A 154 -5.03 11.62 5.53
CA LEU A 154 -6.37 11.05 5.70
C LEU A 154 -7.36 11.80 4.79
N HIS A 155 -7.97 11.08 3.87
CA HIS A 155 -8.97 11.62 2.94
C HIS A 155 -10.39 11.35 3.45
N THR A 156 -10.67 10.11 3.86
CA THR A 156 -12.02 9.70 4.29
C THR A 156 -11.94 8.83 5.53
N HIS A 157 -12.74 9.17 6.55
CA HIS A 157 -13.08 8.29 7.65
C HIS A 157 -14.50 7.78 7.43
N HIS A 158 -14.68 6.45 7.38
CA HIS A 158 -15.98 5.83 7.14
C HIS A 158 -16.31 4.86 8.26
N THR A 159 -17.44 5.04 8.94
CA THR A 159 -17.90 4.13 9.99
C THR A 159 -18.62 2.95 9.37
N LEU A 160 -18.17 1.73 9.69
CA LEU A 160 -18.77 0.49 9.23
C LEU A 160 -20.03 0.18 10.06
N ASN A 161 -21.10 -0.24 9.39
CA ASN A 161 -22.34 -0.62 10.07
C ASN A 161 -22.21 -1.95 10.80
N GLN A 162 -21.37 -2.85 10.28
CA GLN A 162 -21.13 -4.20 10.80
C GLN A 162 -19.66 -4.54 10.66
N LEU A 163 -19.24 -5.60 11.36
CA LEU A 163 -17.86 -6.07 11.34
C LEU A 163 -17.40 -6.42 9.91
N PRO A 164 -16.18 -6.04 9.50
CA PRO A 164 -15.62 -6.42 8.21
C PRO A 164 -15.44 -7.94 8.12
N LYS A 165 -15.84 -8.52 6.99
CA LYS A 165 -15.86 -9.96 6.74
C LYS A 165 -14.64 -10.39 5.95
N GLN A 166 -13.57 -10.75 6.67
CA GLN A 166 -12.38 -11.35 6.06
C GLN A 166 -12.72 -12.64 5.31
N ASN A 167 -11.95 -12.92 4.26
CA ASN A 167 -12.11 -14.11 3.43
C ASN A 167 -10.77 -14.84 3.27
N SER A 168 -10.82 -16.11 2.82
CA SER A 168 -9.64 -16.94 2.56
C SER A 168 -9.20 -16.95 1.09
N ALA A 169 -9.82 -16.14 0.22
CA ALA A 169 -9.51 -16.12 -1.22
C ALA A 169 -8.10 -15.55 -1.50
N ASN A 170 -7.60 -15.67 -2.71
CA ASN A 170 -6.32 -15.07 -3.07
C ASN A 170 -6.43 -13.55 -3.19
N VAL A 171 -5.29 -12.84 -3.20
CA VAL A 171 -5.27 -11.45 -3.63
C VAL A 171 -5.08 -11.44 -5.13
N LEU A 172 -6.11 -10.98 -5.82
CA LEU A 172 -6.09 -10.80 -7.26
C LEU A 172 -5.66 -9.38 -7.54
N ILE A 173 -4.72 -9.21 -8.46
CA ILE A 173 -4.24 -7.91 -8.88
C ILE A 173 -4.58 -7.76 -10.36
N THR A 174 -5.22 -6.64 -10.68
CA THR A 174 -5.63 -6.29 -12.04
C THR A 174 -6.36 -7.42 -12.80
N PRO A 175 -7.30 -8.16 -12.17
CA PRO A 175 -7.97 -9.26 -12.83
C PRO A 175 -8.84 -8.76 -13.99
N LYS A 176 -9.15 -9.66 -14.94
CA LYS A 176 -10.02 -9.35 -16.09
C LYS A 176 -9.47 -8.19 -16.94
N GLY A 177 -8.15 -8.07 -17.06
CA GLY A 177 -7.49 -7.02 -17.85
C GLY A 177 -7.47 -5.63 -17.20
N GLY A 178 -7.80 -5.54 -15.90
CA GLY A 178 -7.54 -4.40 -15.03
C GLY A 178 -7.85 -3.01 -15.61
N PHE A 179 -6.85 -2.12 -15.60
CA PHE A 179 -6.98 -0.71 -15.97
C PHE A 179 -5.81 -0.21 -16.83
N ASN A 180 -5.99 0.94 -17.49
CA ASN A 180 -4.90 1.57 -18.24
C ASN A 180 -4.03 2.40 -17.30
N GLY A 181 -2.85 1.87 -16.97
CA GLY A 181 -1.94 2.50 -16.03
C GLY A 181 -0.92 1.53 -15.47
N LYS A 182 -0.42 1.82 -14.27
CA LYS A 182 0.54 1.00 -13.54
C LYS A 182 0.15 0.88 -12.08
N VAL A 183 0.47 -0.25 -11.48
CA VAL A 183 0.30 -0.50 -10.05
C VAL A 183 1.61 -1.07 -9.49
N GLY A 184 1.93 -0.76 -8.24
CA GLY A 184 3.13 -1.28 -7.60
C GLY A 184 3.04 -1.18 -6.08
N SER A 185 4.00 -1.84 -5.41
CA SER A 185 4.14 -1.82 -3.94
C SER A 185 2.81 -2.06 -3.23
N ILE A 186 2.15 -3.17 -3.58
CA ILE A 186 0.95 -3.61 -2.86
C ILE A 186 1.46 -4.34 -1.61
N ASP A 187 1.28 -3.71 -0.47
CA ASP A 187 1.70 -4.23 0.83
C ASP A 187 0.48 -4.46 1.71
N TYR A 188 0.50 -5.58 2.43
CA TYR A 188 -0.49 -5.91 3.44
C TYR A 188 0.15 -5.88 4.81
N TYR A 189 -0.56 -5.34 5.79
CA TYR A 189 -0.17 -5.30 7.18
C TYR A 189 -1.28 -5.92 8.04
N PRO A 190 -0.97 -6.90 8.90
CA PRO A 190 -1.96 -7.50 9.81
C PRO A 190 -2.31 -6.60 11.00
N THR A 191 -1.85 -5.34 11.01
CA THR A 191 -2.04 -4.34 12.06
C THR A 191 -2.69 -3.06 11.51
N LEU A 192 -3.18 -2.21 12.40
CA LEU A 192 -3.54 -0.84 12.06
C LEU A 192 -2.26 -0.04 11.82
N LEU A 193 -2.20 0.64 10.68
CA LEU A 193 -1.16 1.64 10.41
C LEU A 193 -1.63 3.00 10.93
N ASP A 194 -0.76 3.66 11.68
CA ASP A 194 -1.01 5.03 12.11
C ASP A 194 -0.71 6.02 10.96
N GLN A 195 -1.24 7.23 11.06
CA GLN A 195 -1.03 8.26 10.02
C GLN A 195 0.45 8.52 9.74
N ASN A 196 1.31 8.50 10.76
CA ASN A 196 2.75 8.68 10.57
C ASN A 196 3.38 7.53 9.77
N ASP A 197 2.94 6.29 9.99
CA ASP A 197 3.45 5.13 9.25
C ASP A 197 3.06 5.24 7.78
N ILE A 198 1.80 5.58 7.51
CA ILE A 198 1.28 5.75 6.15
C ILE A 198 1.97 6.91 5.44
N TYR A 199 2.22 8.01 6.16
CA TYR A 199 2.99 9.13 5.65
C TYR A 199 4.40 8.68 5.26
N ASN A 200 5.11 7.96 6.14
CA ASN A 200 6.44 7.44 5.85
C ASN A 200 6.45 6.46 4.66
N LEU A 201 5.43 5.60 4.54
CA LEU A 201 5.26 4.71 3.40
C LEU A 201 5.00 5.50 2.10
N SER A 202 4.23 6.58 2.16
CA SER A 202 3.94 7.44 1.00
C SER A 202 5.16 8.23 0.50
N LEU A 203 6.24 8.30 1.27
CA LEU A 203 7.51 8.88 0.80
C LEU A 203 8.32 7.87 -0.05
N ASN A 204 8.02 6.57 0.06
CA ASN A 204 8.73 5.51 -0.63
C ASN A 204 7.96 5.10 -1.89
N THR A 205 8.36 5.63 -3.04
CA THR A 205 7.78 5.24 -4.34
C THR A 205 8.16 3.81 -4.72
N PRO A 206 7.34 3.12 -5.55
CA PRO A 206 7.63 1.76 -5.97
C PRO A 206 8.94 1.65 -6.71
N LYS A 207 9.64 0.53 -6.49
CA LYS A 207 10.88 0.24 -7.21
C LYS A 207 10.52 -0.23 -8.62
N LEU A 208 11.22 0.33 -9.61
CA LEU A 208 11.17 -0.18 -10.98
C LEU A 208 11.71 -1.61 -11.00
N ASP A 209 11.00 -2.52 -11.66
CA ASP A 209 11.54 -3.84 -11.95
C ASP A 209 12.69 -3.69 -12.95
N ARG A 210 13.92 -3.98 -12.53
CA ARG A 210 15.08 -3.93 -13.41
C ARG A 210 15.08 -5.06 -14.44
N SER A 211 14.26 -6.10 -14.25
CA SER A 211 14.12 -7.22 -15.18
C SER A 211 13.10 -6.99 -16.30
N SER A 212 12.14 -6.09 -16.11
CA SER A 212 11.17 -5.68 -17.15
C SER A 212 11.71 -4.59 -18.07
N ILE A 213 12.84 -3.98 -17.70
CA ILE A 213 13.65 -3.18 -18.59
C ILE A 213 14.40 -4.20 -19.45
N GLY A 214 13.82 -4.62 -20.57
CA GLY A 214 14.58 -5.32 -21.62
C GLY A 214 15.88 -4.56 -21.86
N ILE A 215 16.97 -5.21 -22.27
CA ILE A 215 18.29 -4.57 -22.44
C ILE A 215 18.14 -3.37 -23.40
N VAL A 216 17.84 -2.19 -22.87
CA VAL A 216 17.73 -0.95 -23.62
C VAL A 216 19.11 -0.31 -23.56
N PRO A 217 19.62 0.21 -24.69
CA PRO A 217 20.87 0.95 -24.69
C PRO A 217 20.85 2.04 -23.61
N PRO A 218 21.98 2.36 -22.96
CA PRO A 218 22.04 3.27 -21.81
C PRO A 218 21.33 4.61 -22.00
N TYR A 219 21.26 5.13 -23.23
CA TYR A 219 20.61 6.39 -23.57
C TYR A 219 19.07 6.35 -23.59
N PHE A 220 18.45 5.17 -23.59
CA PHE A 220 17.00 4.98 -23.63
C PHE A 220 16.40 4.68 -22.25
N ALA A 221 17.23 4.37 -21.25
CA ALA A 221 16.79 4.07 -19.90
C ALA A 221 16.39 5.36 -19.16
N GLN A 222 15.16 5.44 -18.63
CA GLN A 222 14.67 6.61 -17.87
C GLN A 222 15.45 6.94 -16.58
N THR A 223 16.53 6.21 -16.28
CA THR A 223 17.40 6.41 -15.13
C THR A 223 18.78 6.94 -15.49
N TRP A 224 19.09 7.13 -16.78
CA TRP A 224 20.45 7.45 -17.23
C TRP A 224 20.98 8.78 -16.69
N TRP A 225 20.10 9.76 -16.44
CA TRP A 225 20.45 11.05 -15.84
C TRP A 225 20.45 11.06 -14.30
N LEU A 226 20.04 9.97 -13.64
CA LEU A 226 19.99 9.87 -12.17
C LEU A 226 21.28 9.31 -11.57
N GLN A 227 22.27 8.94 -12.40
CA GLN A 227 23.61 8.60 -11.91
C GLN A 227 24.35 9.89 -11.57
N LYS A 228 24.39 10.24 -10.28
CA LYS A 228 25.37 11.21 -9.79
C LYS A 228 26.74 10.53 -9.78
N SER A 229 27.71 11.18 -10.44
CA SER A 229 29.15 10.93 -10.31
C SER A 229 29.62 11.07 -8.88
#